data_AF-A0A364LP42-F1
#
_entry.id   AF-A0A364LP42-F1
#
_cell.length_a   1.000
_cell.length_b   1.000
_cell.length_c   1.000
_cell.angle_alpha   90.00
_cell.angle_beta   90.00
_cell.angle_gamma   90.00
#
_symmetry.space_group_name_H-M   'P 1'
#
loop_
_entity.id
_entity.type
_entity.pdbx_description
1 polymer ?
#
loop_
_entity_poly.entity_id
_entity_poly.type
_entity_poly.pdbx_seq_one_letter_code
_entity_poly.pdbx_strand_id
1 'polypeptide(L)'
;MPPKRKSSGDGHDQDDTRRKRFAYLKPQVRRVAERTIKSKWSTLPEPMQEKVRDMFRALERPVIVRQQSERKRIEAQAAVQAVVKNLGKRLPRMPFPPVTKDSVFEYEAALKEHCSLEASLATVTDSTDLLKAEIEKEEALLAKETKQLQEMEKNAKRAEAERKRQLKNEHPVLRQLSVPGQQSQDHTQFTLAGANDLQTTFDELENDPEVVDLLKHLNGHLKSMQSNTAPLAGLSEAITRSQTALSLICRPED
;
A
#
# COMPACT_ATOMS: atom_id res chain seq x y z
N MET A 1 25.19 -37.61 43.30
CA MET A 1 24.77 -37.38 41.90
C MET A 1 23.25 -37.28 41.86
N PRO A 2 22.62 -36.09 41.76
CA PRO A 2 21.17 -35.98 41.63
C PRO A 2 20.74 -35.92 40.16
N PRO A 3 19.57 -36.48 39.79
CA PRO A 3 19.16 -36.64 38.40
C PRO A 3 18.56 -35.36 37.80
N LYS A 4 18.87 -35.12 36.51
CA LYS A 4 18.36 -34.00 35.71
C LYS A 4 16.85 -34.12 35.50
N ARG A 5 16.10 -33.08 35.88
CA ARG A 5 14.70 -32.89 35.47
C ARG A 5 14.65 -32.49 33.99
N LYS A 6 13.94 -33.29 33.20
CA LYS A 6 13.64 -33.05 31.77
C LYS A 6 12.48 -32.05 31.72
N SER A 7 12.76 -30.82 31.30
CA SER A 7 11.75 -29.77 31.10
C SER A 7 11.04 -30.02 29.77
N SER A 8 9.79 -30.49 29.83
CA SER A 8 8.86 -30.51 28.71
C SER A 8 8.35 -29.08 28.47
N GLY A 9 8.91 -28.41 27.47
CA GLY A 9 8.45 -27.10 26.99
C GLY A 9 8.40 -27.12 25.48
N ASP A 10 7.42 -27.83 24.91
CA ASP A 10 7.25 -27.98 23.46
C ASP A 10 5.80 -27.68 23.07
N GLY A 11 5.31 -26.51 23.50
CA GLY A 11 3.91 -26.10 23.32
C GLY A 11 3.70 -24.60 23.13
N HIS A 12 4.74 -23.83 22.80
CA HIS A 12 4.62 -22.38 22.58
C HIS A 12 5.10 -21.89 21.20
N ASP A 13 5.70 -22.75 20.38
CA ASP A 13 6.33 -22.29 19.13
C ASP A 13 5.36 -22.02 17.98
N GLN A 14 4.14 -22.59 17.99
CA GLN A 14 3.21 -22.41 16.86
C GLN A 14 2.61 -21.00 16.78
N ASP A 15 2.31 -20.35 17.90
CA ASP A 15 1.74 -18.99 17.93
C ASP A 15 2.79 -17.91 17.60
N ASP A 16 4.07 -18.20 17.89
CA ASP A 16 5.19 -17.30 17.60
C ASP A 16 5.51 -17.19 16.10
N THR A 17 5.25 -18.25 15.31
CA THR A 17 5.52 -18.22 13.86
C THR A 17 4.58 -17.28 13.10
N ARG A 18 3.32 -17.17 13.52
CA ARG A 18 2.34 -16.25 12.90
C ARG A 18 2.61 -14.79 13.28
N ARG A 19 3.11 -14.54 14.50
CA ARG A 19 3.48 -13.21 15.02
C ARG A 19 4.75 -12.62 14.38
N LYS A 20 5.66 -13.47 13.87
CA LYS A 20 6.92 -13.05 13.22
C LYS A 20 6.77 -12.47 11.80
N ARG A 21 5.55 -12.42 11.23
CA ARG A 21 5.32 -11.83 9.90
C ARG A 21 5.48 -10.30 9.87
N PHE A 22 5.40 -9.64 11.03
CA PHE A 22 5.54 -8.20 11.16
C PHE A 22 6.54 -7.86 12.28
N ALA A 23 7.21 -6.72 12.17
CA ALA A 23 8.09 -6.22 13.22
C ALA A 23 7.27 -5.92 14.48
N TYR A 24 7.58 -6.61 15.59
CA TYR A 24 6.94 -6.37 16.89
C TYR A 24 7.99 -5.94 17.91
N LEU A 25 7.62 -4.98 18.76
CA LEU A 25 8.49 -4.53 19.86
C LEU A 25 8.42 -5.56 20.99
N LYS A 26 9.54 -6.22 21.28
CA LYS A 26 9.66 -7.12 22.44
C LYS A 26 10.13 -6.33 23.66
N PRO A 27 9.45 -6.41 24.82
CA PRO A 27 9.94 -5.79 26.03
C PRO A 27 11.32 -6.36 26.39
N GLN A 28 12.33 -5.50 26.43
CA GLN A 28 13.73 -5.87 26.66
C GLN A 28 14.22 -5.31 28.00
N VAL A 29 14.52 -6.21 28.94
CA VAL A 29 15.17 -5.85 30.20
C VAL A 29 16.68 -5.76 29.96
N ARG A 30 17.24 -4.55 30.04
CA ARG A 30 18.70 -4.34 29.94
C ARG A 30 19.33 -4.38 31.33
N ARG A 31 20.27 -5.30 31.56
CA ARG A 31 21.11 -5.29 32.76
C ARG A 31 22.21 -4.24 32.59
N VAL A 32 22.24 -3.26 33.49
CA VAL A 32 23.22 -2.16 33.45
C VAL A 32 24.26 -2.40 34.55
N ALA A 33 25.55 -2.38 34.19
CA ALA A 33 26.62 -2.53 35.17
C ALA A 33 26.69 -1.32 36.12
N GLU A 34 27.00 -1.55 37.40
CA GLU A 34 27.12 -0.47 38.39
C GLU A 34 28.17 0.59 38.00
N ARG A 35 29.23 0.19 37.31
CA ARG A 35 30.26 1.11 36.78
C ARG A 35 29.64 2.11 35.80
N THR A 36 28.73 1.65 34.94
CA THR A 36 28.00 2.49 33.99
C THR A 36 27.07 3.46 34.70
N ILE A 37 26.42 3.01 35.77
CA ILE A 37 25.59 3.87 36.61
C ILE A 37 26.46 4.97 37.25
N LYS A 38 27.54 4.60 37.94
CA LYS A 38 28.41 5.57 38.64
C LYS A 38 29.16 6.52 37.70
N SER A 39 29.47 6.10 36.46
CA SER A 39 30.24 6.89 35.50
C SER A 39 29.38 7.72 34.55
N LYS A 40 28.26 7.18 34.05
CA LYS A 40 27.46 7.83 32.99
C LYS A 40 26.16 8.44 33.47
N TRP A 41 25.69 8.10 34.67
CA TRP A 41 24.45 8.67 35.20
C TRP A 41 24.82 9.90 36.01
N SER A 42 24.38 11.06 35.52
CA SER A 42 24.53 12.32 36.21
C SER A 42 23.42 12.52 37.24
N THR A 43 23.66 13.43 38.16
CA THR A 43 22.63 13.94 39.05
C THR A 43 21.66 14.83 38.28
N LEU A 44 20.44 14.94 38.78
CA LEU A 44 19.41 15.77 38.17
C LEU A 44 19.80 17.26 38.24
N PRO A 45 19.57 18.08 37.20
CA PRO A 45 19.74 19.52 37.28
C PRO A 45 18.84 20.16 38.37
N GLU A 46 19.33 21.19 39.05
CA GLU A 46 18.60 21.94 40.09
C GLU A 46 17.16 22.36 39.72
N PRO A 47 16.86 22.92 38.54
CA PRO A 47 15.47 23.29 38.19
C PRO A 47 14.54 22.09 38.11
N MET A 48 15.06 20.93 37.71
CA MET A 48 14.29 19.70 37.65
C MET A 48 14.11 19.08 39.04
N GLN A 49 15.09 19.24 39.92
CA GLN A 49 14.94 18.86 41.33
C GLN A 49 13.80 19.63 41.99
N GLU A 50 13.67 20.92 41.68
CA GLU A 50 12.57 21.75 42.16
C GLU A 50 11.20 21.26 41.68
N LYS A 51 11.04 20.97 40.39
CA LYS A 51 9.82 20.39 39.83
C LYS A 51 9.42 19.09 40.53
N VAL A 52 10.39 18.22 40.82
CA VAL A 52 10.15 16.97 41.56
C VAL A 52 9.73 17.25 43.02
N ARG A 53 10.31 18.25 43.68
CA ARG A 53 9.86 18.67 45.03
C ARG A 53 8.43 19.20 44.99
N ASP A 54 8.06 19.97 43.98
CA ASP A 54 6.71 20.50 43.82
C ASP A 54 5.71 19.39 43.52
N MET A 55 6.09 18.40 42.72
CA MET A 55 5.30 17.19 42.50
C MET A 55 5.09 16.42 43.82
N PHE A 56 6.12 16.25 44.65
CA PHE A 56 5.95 15.63 45.97
C PHE A 56 4.93 16.40 46.82
N ARG A 57 5.01 17.73 46.85
CA ARG A 57 4.05 18.59 47.58
C ARG A 57 2.62 18.46 47.05
N ALA A 58 2.44 18.38 45.74
CA ALA A 58 1.14 18.17 45.12
C ALA A 58 0.53 16.82 45.52
N LEU A 59 1.36 15.77 45.60
CA LEU A 59 0.96 14.42 46.00
C LEU A 59 0.65 14.28 47.51
N GLU A 60 1.05 15.23 48.35
CA GLU A 60 0.69 15.21 49.79
C GLU A 60 -0.81 15.51 50.00
N ARG A 61 -1.38 16.41 49.18
CA ARG A 61 -2.74 16.93 49.38
C ARG A 61 -3.82 15.84 49.34
N PRO A 62 -3.83 14.90 48.36
CA PRO A 62 -4.84 13.84 48.32
C PRO A 62 -4.80 12.92 49.56
N VAL A 63 -3.61 12.64 50.09
CA VAL A 63 -3.44 11.76 51.26
C VAL A 63 -4.02 12.39 52.52
N ILE A 64 -3.78 13.70 52.70
CA ILE A 64 -4.30 14.47 53.84
C ILE A 64 -5.82 14.62 53.73
N VAL A 65 -6.34 14.95 52.55
CA VAL A 65 -7.78 15.19 52.32
C VAL A 65 -8.60 13.90 52.46
N ARG A 66 -8.05 12.74 52.10
CA ARG A 66 -8.71 11.44 52.25
C ARG A 66 -9.03 11.11 53.71
N GLN A 67 -8.27 11.66 54.66
CA GLN A 67 -8.46 11.37 56.07
C GLN A 67 -9.60 12.24 56.64
N GLN A 68 -10.62 11.62 57.24
CA GLN A 68 -11.79 12.35 57.74
C GLN A 68 -11.55 13.04 59.10
N SER A 69 -10.79 12.41 59.98
CA SER A 69 -10.51 12.91 61.34
C SER A 69 -9.29 13.83 61.38
N GLU A 70 -9.42 14.98 62.03
CA GLU A 70 -8.36 15.99 62.15
C GLU A 70 -7.06 15.47 62.78
N ARG A 71 -7.15 14.68 63.86
CA ARG A 71 -5.96 14.08 64.50
C ARG A 71 -5.14 13.22 63.53
N LYS A 72 -5.82 12.37 62.75
CA LYS A 72 -5.17 11.52 61.74
C LYS A 72 -4.70 12.33 60.52
N ARG A 73 -5.31 13.49 60.22
CA ARG A 73 -4.79 14.41 59.17
C ARG A 73 -3.43 14.95 59.58
N ILE A 74 -3.29 15.40 60.83
CA ILE A 74 -2.03 15.93 61.37
C ILE A 74 -0.95 14.84 61.38
N GLU A 75 -1.28 13.62 61.82
CA GLU A 75 -0.37 12.48 61.81
C GLU A 75 0.06 12.10 60.38
N ALA A 76 -0.89 11.98 59.45
CA ALA A 76 -0.60 11.68 58.04
C ALA A 76 0.25 12.79 57.39
N GLN A 77 -0.06 14.05 57.67
CA GLN A 77 0.73 15.19 57.20
C GLN A 77 2.16 15.12 57.74
N ALA A 78 2.35 14.87 59.04
CA ALA A 78 3.68 14.76 59.63
C ALA A 78 4.48 13.59 59.02
N ALA A 79 3.85 12.43 58.84
CA ALA A 79 4.47 11.26 58.22
C ALA A 79 4.87 11.52 56.77
N VAL A 80 3.96 12.07 55.95
CA VAL A 80 4.22 12.38 54.54
C VAL A 80 5.31 13.45 54.41
N GLN A 81 5.24 14.52 55.19
CA GLN A 81 6.27 15.57 55.18
C GLN A 81 7.65 15.04 55.57
N ALA A 82 7.74 14.09 56.50
CA ALA A 82 9.00 13.44 56.84
C ALA A 82 9.57 12.66 55.64
N VAL A 83 8.73 11.93 54.90
CA VAL A 83 9.14 11.20 53.69
C VAL A 83 9.59 12.18 52.59
N VAL A 84 8.82 13.24 52.33
CA VAL A 84 9.16 14.24 51.31
C VAL A 84 10.47 14.97 51.63
N LYS A 85 10.70 15.33 52.90
CA LYS A 85 11.98 15.89 53.35
C LYS A 85 13.15 14.93 53.14
N ASN A 86 12.96 13.64 53.41
CA ASN A 86 14.00 12.63 53.22
C ASN A 86 14.31 12.37 51.75
N LEU A 87 13.29 12.32 50.88
CA LEU A 87 13.45 12.18 49.44
C LEU A 87 14.10 13.42 48.82
N GLY A 88 13.69 14.62 49.24
CA GLY A 88 14.30 15.88 48.80
C GLY A 88 15.79 15.98 49.13
N LYS A 89 16.22 15.46 50.29
CA LYS A 89 17.65 15.38 50.66
C LYS A 89 18.44 14.38 49.82
N ARG A 90 17.80 13.34 49.30
CA ARG A 90 18.44 12.29 48.49
C ARG A 90 18.47 12.61 47.00
N LEU A 91 17.58 13.48 46.54
CA LEU A 91 17.42 13.84 45.13
C LEU A 91 18.72 14.36 44.47
N PRO A 92 19.54 15.22 45.11
CA PRO A 92 20.80 15.68 44.51
C PRO A 92 21.86 14.59 44.39
N ARG A 93 21.76 13.49 45.15
CA ARG A 93 22.75 12.41 45.19
C ARG A 93 22.30 11.15 44.44
N MET A 94 21.09 11.16 43.88
CA MET A 94 20.53 10.02 43.16
C MET A 94 21.01 10.06 41.70
N PRO A 95 21.64 8.99 41.18
CA PRO A 95 22.03 8.93 39.78
C PRO A 95 20.79 8.70 38.91
N PHE A 96 20.61 9.52 37.87
CA PHE A 96 19.53 9.37 36.89
C PHE A 96 20.09 8.93 35.53
N PRO A 97 19.36 8.06 34.79
CA PRO A 97 19.75 7.70 33.43
C PRO A 97 19.90 8.95 32.56
N PRO A 98 20.90 9.02 31.65
CA PRO A 98 21.16 10.21 30.84
C PRO A 98 20.03 10.58 29.85
N VAL A 99 19.03 9.72 29.72
CA VAL A 99 17.86 9.93 28.86
C VAL A 99 16.75 10.72 29.56
N THR A 100 16.87 10.97 30.87
CA THR A 100 15.88 11.76 31.62
C THR A 100 15.96 13.22 31.20
N LYS A 101 14.99 13.67 30.41
CA LYS A 101 14.80 15.07 30.03
C LYS A 101 13.87 15.78 31.02
N ASP A 102 13.95 17.10 31.06
CA ASP A 102 13.07 17.96 31.87
C ASP A 102 11.58 17.70 31.61
N SER A 103 11.22 17.45 30.35
CA SER A 103 9.85 17.17 29.90
C SER A 103 9.24 15.92 30.53
N VAL A 104 10.07 14.98 31.01
CA VAL A 104 9.59 13.73 31.63
C VAL A 104 8.90 13.99 32.97
N PHE A 105 9.22 15.10 33.64
CA PHE A 105 8.63 15.48 34.92
C PHE A 105 7.47 16.47 34.78
N GLU A 106 7.15 16.89 33.56
CA GLU A 106 6.04 17.81 33.26
C GLU A 106 4.82 17.01 32.77
N TYR A 107 3.75 17.02 33.56
CA TYR A 107 2.51 16.31 33.21
C TYR A 107 1.93 16.77 31.86
N GLU A 108 1.94 18.08 31.58
CA GLU A 108 1.43 18.61 30.32
C GLU A 108 2.28 18.21 29.12
N ALA A 109 3.61 18.12 29.28
CA ALA A 109 4.49 17.68 28.21
C ALA A 109 4.26 16.19 27.89
N ALA A 110 4.11 15.36 28.92
CA ALA A 110 3.78 13.95 28.75
C ALA A 110 2.41 13.74 28.08
N LEU A 111 1.40 14.54 28.44
CA LEU A 111 0.10 14.50 27.77
C LEU A 111 0.19 14.93 26.30
N LYS A 112 0.93 16.00 25.99
CA LYS A 112 1.13 16.45 24.60
C LYS A 112 1.83 15.39 23.76
N GLU A 113 2.86 14.74 24.31
CA GLU A 113 3.54 13.62 23.67
C GLU A 113 2.57 12.46 23.42
N HIS A 114 1.76 12.10 24.42
CA HIS A 114 0.74 11.06 24.28
C HIS A 114 -0.26 11.38 23.17
N CYS A 115 -0.86 12.58 23.15
CA CYS A 115 -1.78 13.00 22.11
C CYS A 115 -1.14 12.99 20.72
N SER A 116 0.14 13.39 20.62
CA SER A 116 0.87 13.37 19.34
C SER A 116 1.12 11.95 18.84
N LEU A 117 1.44 11.03 19.76
CA LEU A 117 1.64 9.62 19.44
C LEU A 117 0.31 8.96 19.06
N GLU A 118 -0.78 9.26 19.75
CA GLU A 118 -2.12 8.77 19.41
C GLU A 118 -2.56 9.27 18.03
N ALA A 119 -2.34 10.54 17.71
CA ALA A 119 -2.62 11.07 16.37
C ALA A 119 -1.78 10.37 15.29
N SER A 120 -0.49 10.13 15.56
CA SER A 120 0.37 9.37 14.64
C SER A 120 -0.09 7.92 14.47
N LEU A 121 -0.56 7.28 15.55
CA LEU A 121 -1.07 5.92 15.52
C LEU A 121 -2.37 5.87 14.71
N ALA A 122 -3.29 6.82 14.93
CA ALA A 122 -4.54 6.91 14.20
C ALA A 122 -4.29 7.07 12.69
N THR A 123 -3.46 8.04 12.30
CA THR A 123 -3.12 8.26 10.88
C THR A 123 -2.47 7.04 10.22
N VAL A 124 -1.54 6.36 10.93
CA VAL A 124 -0.95 5.11 10.42
C VAL A 124 -2.00 4.02 10.28
N THR A 125 -2.89 3.86 11.27
CA THR A 125 -3.96 2.86 11.24
C THR A 125 -4.90 3.10 10.06
N ASP A 126 -5.36 4.34 9.86
CA ASP A 126 -6.21 4.75 8.74
C ASP A 126 -5.51 4.47 7.40
N SER A 127 -4.21 4.78 7.28
CA SER A 127 -3.44 4.47 6.08
C SER A 127 -3.34 2.96 5.81
N THR A 128 -3.19 2.14 6.87
CA THR A 128 -3.16 0.68 6.71
C THR A 128 -4.50 0.13 6.26
N ASP A 129 -5.61 0.71 6.69
CA ASP A 129 -6.94 0.27 6.30
C ASP A 129 -7.27 0.68 4.86
N LEU A 130 -6.83 1.85 4.41
CA LEU A 130 -6.89 2.25 3.01
C LEU A 130 -6.11 1.28 2.12
N LEU A 131 -4.87 0.95 2.51
CA LEU A 131 -4.04 0.01 1.75
C LEU A 131 -4.64 -1.40 1.71
N LYS A 132 -5.20 -1.89 2.81
CA LYS A 132 -5.90 -3.18 2.82
C LYS A 132 -7.11 -3.19 1.88
N ALA A 133 -7.90 -2.11 1.88
CA ALA A 133 -9.05 -1.99 0.99
C ALA A 133 -8.62 -1.94 -0.49
N GLU A 134 -7.48 -1.31 -0.80
CA GLU A 134 -6.96 -1.30 -2.17
C GLU A 134 -6.44 -2.67 -2.60
N ILE A 135 -5.70 -3.38 -1.72
CA ILE A 135 -5.26 -4.76 -1.97
C ILE A 135 -6.46 -5.67 -2.26
N GLU A 136 -7.55 -5.56 -1.49
CA GLU A 136 -8.75 -6.36 -1.72
C GLU A 136 -9.36 -6.10 -3.11
N LYS A 137 -9.37 -4.84 -3.57
CA LYS A 137 -9.84 -4.51 -4.92
C LYS A 137 -8.93 -5.07 -6.00
N GLU A 138 -7.62 -4.92 -5.84
CA GLU A 138 -6.62 -5.43 -6.79
C GLU A 138 -6.68 -6.96 -6.88
N GLU A 139 -6.78 -7.66 -5.74
CA GLU A 139 -6.96 -9.11 -5.70
C GLU A 139 -8.26 -9.55 -6.40
N ALA A 140 -9.36 -8.80 -6.23
CA ALA A 140 -10.62 -9.07 -6.91
C ALA A 140 -10.54 -8.84 -8.43
N LEU A 141 -9.79 -7.83 -8.89
CA LEU A 141 -9.53 -7.59 -10.31
C LEU A 141 -8.66 -8.70 -10.91
N LEU A 142 -7.56 -9.05 -10.24
CA LEU A 142 -6.67 -10.13 -10.66
C LEU A 142 -7.42 -11.47 -10.74
N ALA A 143 -8.33 -11.74 -9.81
CA ALA A 143 -9.19 -12.93 -9.86
C ALA A 143 -10.13 -12.96 -11.08
N LYS A 144 -10.56 -11.80 -11.61
CA LYS A 144 -11.36 -11.71 -12.84
C LYS A 144 -10.48 -11.92 -14.08
N GLU A 145 -9.34 -11.27 -14.15
CA GLU A 145 -8.40 -11.37 -15.26
C GLU A 145 -7.84 -12.79 -15.41
N THR A 146 -7.47 -13.43 -14.31
CA THR A 146 -7.01 -14.82 -14.32
C THR A 146 -8.08 -15.78 -14.84
N LYS A 147 -9.36 -15.56 -14.51
CA LYS A 147 -10.49 -16.34 -15.08
C LYS A 147 -10.63 -16.11 -16.59
N GLN A 148 -10.54 -14.86 -17.04
CA GLN A 148 -10.60 -14.52 -18.47
C GLN A 148 -9.44 -15.14 -19.25
N LEU A 149 -8.21 -15.08 -18.72
CA LEU A 149 -7.04 -15.73 -19.32
C LEU A 149 -7.22 -17.25 -19.42
N GLN A 150 -7.75 -17.89 -18.38
CA GLN A 150 -8.05 -19.33 -18.43
C GLN A 150 -9.10 -19.68 -19.48
N GLU A 151 -10.10 -18.83 -19.69
CA GLU A 151 -11.09 -19.01 -20.74
C GLU A 151 -10.47 -18.87 -22.14
N MET A 152 -9.68 -17.82 -22.35
CA MET A 152 -8.95 -17.59 -23.60
C MET A 152 -7.97 -18.73 -23.90
N GLU A 153 -7.25 -19.24 -22.91
CA GLU A 153 -6.35 -20.39 -23.05
C GLU A 153 -7.11 -21.66 -23.47
N LYS A 154 -8.27 -21.92 -22.84
CA LYS A 154 -9.15 -23.04 -23.23
C LYS A 154 -9.67 -22.87 -24.66
N ASN A 155 -10.08 -21.66 -25.03
CA ASN A 155 -10.57 -21.35 -26.38
C ASN A 155 -9.47 -21.49 -27.43
N ALA A 156 -8.27 -20.99 -27.17
CA ALA A 156 -7.10 -21.15 -28.03
C ALA A 156 -6.72 -22.63 -28.20
N LYS A 157 -6.70 -23.42 -27.13
CA LYS A 157 -6.47 -24.87 -27.17
C LYS A 157 -7.52 -25.62 -27.99
N ARG A 158 -8.80 -25.24 -27.85
CA ARG A 158 -9.90 -25.81 -28.65
C ARG A 158 -9.75 -25.47 -30.13
N ALA A 159 -9.47 -24.20 -30.46
CA ALA A 159 -9.24 -23.75 -31.83
C ALA A 159 -8.03 -24.44 -32.46
N GLU A 160 -6.93 -24.61 -31.72
CA GLU A 160 -5.75 -25.34 -32.19
C GLU A 160 -6.06 -26.82 -32.44
N ALA A 161 -6.81 -27.47 -31.52
CA ALA A 161 -7.23 -28.86 -31.68
C ALA A 161 -8.17 -29.04 -32.88
N GLU A 162 -9.08 -28.10 -33.11
CA GLU A 162 -9.97 -28.10 -34.26
C GLU A 162 -9.19 -27.89 -35.57
N ARG A 163 -8.29 -26.89 -35.62
CA ARG A 163 -7.38 -26.67 -36.75
C ARG A 163 -6.57 -27.92 -37.07
N LYS A 164 -6.04 -28.62 -36.05
CA LYS A 164 -5.34 -29.91 -36.24
C LYS A 164 -6.24 -31.01 -36.80
N ARG A 165 -7.54 -31.02 -36.46
CA ARG A 165 -8.51 -31.97 -37.04
C ARG A 165 -8.82 -31.60 -38.49
N GLN A 166 -9.07 -30.33 -38.78
CA GLN A 166 -9.30 -29.82 -40.13
C GLN A 166 -8.11 -30.13 -41.05
N LEU A 167 -6.88 -29.84 -40.62
CA LEU A 167 -5.63 -30.17 -41.33
C LEU A 167 -5.44 -31.67 -41.61
N LYS A 168 -6.04 -32.56 -40.81
CA LYS A 168 -6.02 -34.02 -41.08
C LYS A 168 -7.04 -34.43 -42.14
N ASN A 169 -8.14 -33.69 -42.26
CA ASN A 169 -9.23 -33.93 -43.21
C ASN A 169 -9.02 -33.20 -44.55
N GLU A 170 -8.12 -32.22 -44.59
CA GLU A 170 -7.78 -31.48 -45.80
C GLU A 170 -6.98 -32.32 -46.82
N HIS A 171 -7.30 -32.14 -48.09
CA HIS A 171 -6.62 -32.81 -49.20
C HIS A 171 -5.14 -32.34 -49.31
N PRO A 172 -4.18 -33.23 -49.62
CA PRO A 172 -2.74 -32.95 -49.60
C PRO A 172 -2.27 -31.72 -50.40
N VAL A 173 -3.02 -31.31 -51.43
CA VAL A 173 -2.72 -30.09 -52.23
C VAL A 173 -2.98 -28.79 -51.45
N LEU A 174 -4.04 -28.74 -50.64
CA LEU A 174 -4.33 -27.57 -49.77
C LEU A 174 -3.37 -27.50 -48.59
N ARG A 175 -2.87 -28.66 -48.15
CA ARG A 175 -1.84 -28.78 -47.12
C ARG A 175 -0.49 -28.17 -47.53
N GLN A 176 -0.15 -28.23 -48.81
CA GLN A 176 1.09 -27.62 -49.35
C GLN A 176 1.00 -26.10 -49.47
N LEU A 177 -0.21 -25.56 -49.62
CA LEU A 177 -0.46 -24.10 -49.67
C LEU A 177 -0.60 -23.49 -48.26
N SER A 178 -0.97 -24.28 -47.25
CA SER A 178 -1.12 -23.83 -45.86
C SER A 178 0.14 -23.97 -45.00
N VAL A 179 1.16 -24.67 -45.50
CA VAL A 179 2.53 -24.53 -44.97
C VAL A 179 2.97 -23.10 -45.30
N PRO A 180 3.27 -22.24 -44.30
CA PRO A 180 3.91 -20.98 -44.59
C PRO A 180 5.25 -21.30 -45.24
N GLY A 181 5.32 -21.13 -46.56
CA GLY A 181 6.59 -21.16 -47.28
C GLY A 181 7.53 -20.18 -46.60
N GLN A 182 8.72 -20.66 -46.25
CA GLN A 182 9.87 -19.84 -45.95
C GLN A 182 10.12 -18.89 -47.12
N GLN A 183 9.53 -17.70 -47.11
CA GLN A 183 9.87 -16.54 -47.95
C GLN A 183 8.91 -15.39 -47.62
N SER A 184 9.24 -14.65 -46.56
CA SER A 184 8.82 -13.27 -46.27
C SER A 184 9.57 -12.85 -45.01
N GLN A 185 10.91 -12.85 -45.09
CA GLN A 185 11.78 -12.46 -43.97
C GLN A 185 12.21 -10.98 -44.05
N ASP A 186 11.52 -10.13 -44.83
CA ASP A 186 12.05 -8.79 -45.12
C ASP A 186 11.18 -7.59 -44.76
N HIS A 187 9.96 -7.73 -44.24
CA HIS A 187 9.30 -6.56 -43.65
C HIS A 187 8.46 -6.90 -42.43
N THR A 188 8.70 -6.13 -41.36
CA THR A 188 7.97 -6.06 -40.08
C THR A 188 8.44 -6.98 -38.95
N GLN A 189 9.75 -7.02 -38.69
CA GLN A 189 10.24 -7.34 -37.35
C GLN A 189 10.10 -6.10 -36.45
N PHE A 190 8.91 -5.84 -35.91
CA PHE A 190 8.71 -4.83 -34.87
C PHE A 190 9.20 -5.40 -33.53
N THR A 191 10.46 -5.09 -33.21
CA THR A 191 11.04 -5.45 -31.92
C THR A 191 10.80 -4.29 -30.96
N LEU A 192 9.86 -4.45 -30.02
CA LEU A 192 9.75 -3.55 -28.87
C LEU A 192 10.92 -3.82 -27.93
N ALA A 193 12.05 -3.18 -28.22
CA ALA A 193 13.15 -3.07 -27.27
C ALA A 193 12.75 -2.04 -26.20
N GLY A 194 12.57 -2.50 -24.97
CA GLY A 194 12.58 -1.65 -23.77
C GLY A 194 11.21 -1.25 -23.25
N ALA A 195 10.54 -2.15 -22.53
CA ALA A 195 9.36 -1.85 -21.70
C ALA A 195 9.71 -1.06 -20.42
N ASN A 196 10.63 -0.08 -20.47
CA ASN A 196 11.16 0.61 -19.30
C ASN A 196 11.14 2.15 -19.40
N ASP A 197 10.44 2.77 -20.35
CA ASP A 197 10.28 4.23 -20.33
C ASP A 197 8.84 4.63 -20.66
N LEU A 198 8.00 4.59 -19.63
CA LEU A 198 6.64 5.10 -19.66
C LEU A 198 6.67 6.64 -19.57
N GLN A 199 7.15 7.35 -20.60
CA GLN A 199 6.80 8.75 -20.88
C GLN A 199 7.37 9.34 -22.18
N THR A 200 7.38 8.61 -23.30
CA THR A 200 7.49 9.31 -24.61
C THR A 200 6.16 10.02 -24.87
N THR A 201 6.12 11.32 -24.65
CA THR A 201 4.95 12.15 -24.96
C THR A 201 4.68 12.10 -26.46
N PHE A 202 3.40 12.22 -26.85
CA PHE A 202 3.00 12.23 -28.26
C PHE A 202 3.77 13.28 -29.11
N ASP A 203 4.29 14.32 -28.46
CA ASP A 203 5.12 15.36 -29.08
C ASP A 203 6.46 14.85 -29.63
N GLU A 204 7.07 13.80 -29.06
CA GLU A 204 8.31 13.22 -29.61
C GLU A 204 8.05 12.42 -30.89
N LEU A 205 6.90 11.75 -31.00
CA LEU A 205 6.51 11.03 -32.22
C LEU A 205 6.15 11.97 -33.37
N GLU A 206 5.67 13.19 -33.08
CA GLU A 206 5.36 14.19 -34.12
C GLU A 206 6.63 14.81 -34.73
N ASN A 207 7.77 14.70 -34.02
CA ASN A 207 9.07 15.18 -34.50
C ASN A 207 9.88 14.10 -35.25
N ASP A 208 9.41 12.85 -35.29
CA ASP A 208 10.06 11.77 -36.03
C ASP A 208 9.72 11.89 -37.54
N PRO A 209 10.72 12.12 -38.42
CA PRO A 209 10.48 12.28 -39.85
C PRO A 209 9.78 11.08 -40.49
N GLU A 210 10.01 9.86 -40.00
CA GLU A 210 9.36 8.66 -40.55
C GLU A 210 7.87 8.59 -40.18
N VAL A 211 7.51 8.99 -38.96
CA VAL A 211 6.11 9.02 -38.48
C VAL A 211 5.32 10.12 -39.19
N VAL A 212 5.92 11.29 -39.37
CA VAL A 212 5.31 12.41 -40.11
C VAL A 212 5.03 12.01 -41.55
N ASP A 213 5.95 11.33 -42.22
CA ASP A 213 5.74 10.87 -43.58
C ASP A 213 4.68 9.76 -43.63
N LEU A 214 4.64 8.84 -42.67
CA LEU A 214 3.56 7.85 -42.57
C LEU A 214 2.18 8.51 -42.38
N LEU A 215 2.10 9.54 -41.54
CA LEU A 215 0.88 10.30 -41.28
C LEU A 215 0.41 11.05 -42.53
N LYS A 216 1.34 11.63 -43.31
CA LYS A 216 1.03 12.24 -44.62
C LYS A 216 0.50 11.20 -45.61
N HIS A 217 1.12 10.01 -45.68
CA HIS A 217 0.66 8.93 -46.55
C HIS A 217 -0.75 8.46 -46.15
N LEU A 218 -1.02 8.29 -44.85
CA LEU A 218 -2.31 7.88 -44.34
C LEU A 218 -3.39 8.94 -44.59
N ASN A 219 -3.08 10.22 -44.36
CA ASN A 219 -3.99 11.33 -44.66
C ASN A 219 -4.26 11.42 -46.17
N GLY A 220 -3.23 11.21 -47.01
CA GLY A 220 -3.38 11.10 -48.45
C GLY A 220 -4.31 9.94 -48.86
N HIS A 221 -4.15 8.77 -48.24
CA HIS A 221 -4.98 7.59 -48.52
C HIS A 221 -6.42 7.79 -48.05
N LEU A 222 -6.64 8.37 -46.86
CA LEU A 222 -7.97 8.70 -46.37
C LEU A 222 -8.65 9.76 -47.22
N LYS A 223 -7.93 10.79 -47.69
CA LYS A 223 -8.47 11.78 -48.64
C LYS A 223 -8.79 11.15 -49.98
N SER A 224 -7.99 10.19 -50.45
CA SER A 224 -8.27 9.43 -51.67
C SER A 224 -9.51 8.55 -51.50
N MET A 225 -9.64 7.84 -50.38
CA MET A 225 -10.86 7.09 -50.05
C MET A 225 -12.07 8.02 -49.92
N GLN A 226 -11.91 9.18 -49.30
CA GLN A 226 -12.96 10.18 -49.17
C GLN A 226 -13.38 10.72 -50.55
N SER A 227 -12.44 11.03 -51.45
CA SER A 227 -12.76 11.47 -52.81
C SER A 227 -13.41 10.37 -53.64
N ASN A 228 -13.02 9.10 -53.43
CA ASN A 228 -13.62 7.97 -54.11
C ASN A 228 -15.05 7.68 -53.62
N THR A 229 -15.34 7.98 -52.35
CA THR A 229 -16.66 7.79 -51.74
C THR A 229 -17.58 9.02 -51.86
N ALA A 230 -17.03 10.21 -52.13
CA ALA A 230 -17.82 11.44 -52.27
C ALA A 230 -18.92 11.36 -53.36
N PRO A 231 -18.69 10.76 -54.55
CA PRO A 231 -19.75 10.56 -55.54
C PRO A 231 -20.85 9.59 -55.09
N LEU A 232 -20.55 8.69 -54.14
CA LEU A 232 -21.51 7.70 -53.63
C LEU A 232 -22.42 8.25 -52.53
N ALA A 233 -22.09 9.39 -51.93
CA ALA A 233 -22.85 9.99 -50.83
C ALA A 233 -24.30 10.37 -51.22
N GLY A 234 -24.53 10.75 -52.48
CA GLY A 234 -25.88 11.08 -52.99
C GLY A 234 -26.65 9.87 -53.54
N LEU A 235 -26.01 8.71 -53.66
CA LEU A 235 -26.58 7.52 -54.30
C LEU A 235 -27.65 6.88 -53.41
N SER A 236 -27.48 6.92 -52.08
CA SER A 236 -28.51 6.49 -51.14
C SER A 236 -29.78 7.34 -51.24
N GLU A 237 -29.65 8.66 -51.42
CA GLU A 237 -30.80 9.56 -51.57
C GLU A 237 -31.50 9.36 -52.93
N ALA A 238 -30.74 9.13 -54.00
CA ALA A 238 -31.32 8.75 -55.29
C ALA A 238 -32.06 7.41 -55.22
N ILE A 239 -31.52 6.41 -54.51
CA ILE A 239 -32.16 5.11 -54.28
C ILE A 239 -33.46 5.29 -53.49
N THR A 240 -33.45 6.02 -52.37
CA THR A 240 -34.68 6.25 -51.57
C THR A 240 -35.72 7.04 -52.37
N ARG A 241 -35.31 8.01 -53.18
CA ARG A 241 -36.22 8.74 -54.09
C ARG A 241 -36.82 7.83 -55.16
N SER A 242 -36.03 6.91 -55.72
CA SER A 242 -36.54 5.93 -56.68
C SER A 242 -37.48 4.91 -56.04
N GLN A 243 -37.16 4.43 -54.83
CA GLN A 243 -38.02 3.52 -54.05
C GLN A 243 -39.34 4.18 -53.69
N THR A 244 -39.32 5.44 -53.24
CA THR A 244 -40.55 6.19 -52.93
C THR A 244 -41.39 6.42 -54.19
N ALA A 245 -40.79 6.83 -55.30
CA ALA A 245 -41.50 6.94 -56.58
C ALA A 245 -42.13 5.61 -57.04
N LEU A 246 -41.40 4.50 -56.94
CA LEU A 246 -41.92 3.16 -57.27
C LEU A 246 -43.03 2.72 -56.31
N SER A 247 -42.92 3.02 -55.02
CA SER A 247 -43.97 2.72 -54.03
C SER A 247 -45.27 3.50 -54.27
N LEU A 248 -45.16 4.71 -54.85
CA LEU A 248 -46.32 5.52 -55.23
C LEU A 248 -46.99 5.02 -56.51
N ILE A 249 -46.24 4.45 -57.45
CA ILE A 249 -46.76 3.90 -58.72
C ILE A 249 -47.28 2.46 -58.53
N CYS A 250 -46.76 1.71 -57.54
CA CYS A 250 -47.11 0.33 -57.26
C CYS A 250 -48.18 0.19 -56.14
N ARG A 251 -49.04 1.20 -55.97
CA ARG A 251 -50.36 0.95 -55.36
C ARG A 251 -51.35 0.66 -56.49
N PRO A 252 -52.00 -0.52 -56.52
CA PRO A 252 -53.17 -0.69 -57.37
C PRO A 252 -54.25 0.30 -56.92
N GLU A 253 -54.74 1.10 -57.86
CA GLU A 253 -56.05 1.75 -57.75
C GLU A 253 -57.11 0.64 -57.65
N ASP A 254 -58.02 0.77 -56.68
CA ASP A 254 -59.17 -0.13 -56.47
C ASP A 254 -60.11 -0.18 -57.68
#